data_AF-A0A957UUK3-F1
#
_entry.id   AF-A0A957UUK3-F1
#
_cell.length_a   1.000
_cell.length_b   1.000
_cell.length_c   1.000
_cell.angle_alpha   90.00
_cell.angle_beta   90.00
_cell.angle_gamma   90.00
#
_symmetry.space_group_name_H-M   'P 1'
#
loop_
_entity.id
_entity.type
_entity.pdbx_description
1 polymer ?
#
loop_
_entity_poly.entity_id
_entity_poly.type
_entity_poly.pdbx_seq_one_letter_code
_entity_poly.pdbx_strand_id
1 'polypeptide(L)'
;IECVQRIQDTFADMLGVMLVVTDLHGQPVTEPSHPCSLFAMAERSPAAQHQCRQEWAALANQPSLQPTFGRSHLGLLHTRGLIRVGSELKAMLVVGG
;
A
#
# COMPACT_ATOMS: atom_id res chain seq x y z
N ILE A 1 10.76 12.35 -0.94
CA ILE A 1 9.72 11.55 -0.23
C ILE A 1 8.61 12.46 0.29
N GLU A 2 8.94 13.57 0.96
CA GLU A 2 7.94 14.52 1.49
C GLU A 2 6.85 14.96 0.49
N CYS A 3 7.21 15.34 -0.74
CA CYS A 3 6.19 15.72 -1.75
C CYS A 3 5.26 14.56 -2.11
N VAL A 4 5.77 13.33 -2.15
CA VAL A 4 4.96 12.13 -2.45
C VAL A 4 3.99 11.85 -1.30
N GLN A 5 4.45 11.99 -0.05
CA GLN A 5 3.59 11.86 1.14
C GLN A 5 2.41 12.85 1.07
N ARG A 6 2.67 14.14 0.80
CA ARG A 6 1.60 15.15 0.74
C ARG A 6 0.57 14.89 -0.35
N ILE A 7 1.03 14.42 -1.52
CA ILE A 7 0.13 14.01 -2.61
C ILE A 7 -0.71 12.81 -2.16
N GLN A 8 -0.07 11.80 -1.56
CA GLN A 8 -0.74 10.62 -1.02
C GLN A 8 -1.80 11.00 0.02
N ASP A 9 -1.45 11.85 1.00
CA ASP A 9 -2.38 12.33 2.04
C ASP A 9 -3.62 12.97 1.41
N THR A 10 -3.41 13.86 0.43
CA THR A 10 -4.49 14.57 -0.26
C THR A 10 -5.45 13.60 -0.96
N PHE A 11 -4.93 12.59 -1.66
CA PHE A 11 -5.77 11.61 -2.35
C PHE A 11 -6.41 10.61 -1.40
N ALA A 12 -5.72 10.20 -0.33
CA ALA A 12 -6.25 9.29 0.66
C ALA A 12 -7.47 9.90 1.36
N ASP A 13 -7.35 11.16 1.78
CA ASP A 13 -8.45 11.91 2.40
C ASP A 13 -9.60 12.17 1.41
N MET A 14 -9.29 12.53 0.17
CA MET A 14 -10.31 12.76 -0.87
C MET A 14 -11.10 11.49 -1.21
N LEU A 15 -10.44 10.33 -1.25
CA LEU A 15 -11.04 9.06 -1.64
C LEU A 15 -11.61 8.26 -0.45
N GLY A 16 -11.24 8.61 0.79
CA GLY A 16 -11.64 7.89 1.99
C GLY A 16 -11.05 6.48 2.07
N VAL A 17 -9.85 6.28 1.53
CA VAL A 17 -9.16 4.98 1.51
C VAL A 17 -7.76 5.12 2.06
N MET A 18 -7.25 4.06 2.68
CA MET A 18 -5.86 4.01 3.08
C MET A 18 -4.97 3.92 1.83
N LEU A 19 -3.95 4.77 1.78
CA LEU A 19 -2.92 4.75 0.75
C LEU A 19 -1.54 4.60 1.39
N VAL A 20 -0.67 3.80 0.78
CA VAL A 20 0.76 3.75 1.12
C VAL A 20 1.57 3.43 -0.13
N VAL A 21 2.68 4.13 -0.35
CA VAL A 21 3.64 3.80 -1.41
C VAL A 21 4.67 2.85 -0.83
N THR A 22 4.91 1.74 -1.52
CA THR A 22 5.97 0.79 -1.17
C THR A 22 6.94 0.61 -2.33
N ASP A 23 8.12 0.09 -2.05
CA ASP A 23 8.94 -0.55 -3.06
C ASP A 23 8.30 -1.87 -3.56
N LEU A 24 8.95 -2.54 -4.49
CA LEU A 24 8.47 -3.82 -5.04
C LEU A 24 8.69 -5.01 -4.09
N HIS A 25 9.38 -4.81 -2.96
CA HIS A 25 9.53 -5.79 -1.88
C HIS A 25 8.54 -5.56 -0.73
N GLY A 26 7.59 -4.64 -0.91
CA GLY A 26 6.57 -4.31 0.08
C GLY A 26 7.09 -3.45 1.24
N GLN A 27 8.29 -2.87 1.14
CA GLN A 27 8.77 -1.94 2.16
C GLN A 27 8.14 -0.55 1.93
N PRO A 28 7.52 0.07 2.96
CA PRO A 28 6.99 1.41 2.85
C PRO A 28 8.07 2.42 2.46
N VAL A 29 7.74 3.26 1.49
CA VAL A 29 8.50 4.46 1.10
C VAL A 29 7.87 5.71 1.73
N THR A 30 6.57 5.66 1.99
CA THR A 30 5.77 6.68 2.69
C THR A 30 5.11 6.05 3.93
N GLU A 31 4.67 6.90 4.86
CA GLU A 31 3.79 6.49 5.95
C GLU A 31 2.37 6.25 5.39
N PRO A 32 1.59 5.30 5.96
CA PRO A 32 0.20 5.10 5.56
C PRO A 32 -0.66 6.35 5.80
N SER A 33 -1.35 6.83 4.76
CA SER A 33 -2.34 7.91 4.85
C SER A 33 -3.74 7.32 5.06
N HIS A 34 -4.59 8.02 5.81
CA HIS A 34 -6.00 7.65 6.06
C HIS A 34 -6.23 6.17 6.47
N PRO A 35 -5.45 5.60 7.43
CA PRO A 35 -5.65 4.21 7.85
C PRO A 35 -6.98 4.03 8.59
N CYS A 36 -7.70 2.94 8.31
CA CYS A 36 -8.85 2.55 9.10
C CYS A 36 -8.42 2.09 10.51
N SER A 37 -9.33 2.14 11.49
CA SER A 37 -8.98 1.84 12.89
C SER A 37 -8.43 0.43 13.10
N LEU A 38 -8.90 -0.55 12.32
CA LEU A 38 -8.40 -1.92 12.38
C LEU A 38 -6.93 -1.99 11.95
N PHE A 39 -6.57 -1.36 10.83
CA PHE A 39 -5.19 -1.31 10.36
C PHE A 39 -4.30 -0.54 11.35
N ALA A 40 -4.73 0.65 11.80
CA ALA A 40 -3.97 1.47 12.75
C ALA A 40 -3.70 0.76 14.09
N MET A 41 -4.59 -0.14 14.51
CA MET A 41 -4.36 -1.00 15.67
C MET A 41 -3.37 -2.11 15.35
N ALA A 42 -3.53 -2.81 14.23
CA ALA A 42 -2.66 -3.91 13.80
C ALA A 42 -1.22 -3.44 13.57
N GLU A 43 -1.04 -2.25 13.00
CA GLU A 43 0.26 -1.67 12.66
C GLU A 43 1.17 -1.43 13.87
N ARG A 44 0.63 -1.47 15.10
CA ARG A 44 1.42 -1.45 16.35
C ARG A 44 2.12 -2.78 16.66
N SER A 45 1.76 -3.86 15.96
CA SER A 45 2.34 -5.20 16.14
C SER A 45 3.43 -5.46 15.09
N PRO A 46 4.68 -5.73 15.48
CA PRO A 46 5.76 -6.07 14.53
C PRO A 46 5.43 -7.27 13.64
N ALA A 47 4.68 -8.25 14.17
CA ALA A 47 4.26 -9.42 13.42
C ALA A 47 3.24 -9.06 12.33
N ALA A 48 2.28 -8.19 12.64
CA ALA A 48 1.29 -7.73 11.65
C ALA A 48 1.95 -6.83 10.60
N GLN A 49 2.87 -5.94 10.99
CA GLN A 49 3.67 -5.16 10.05
C GLN A 49 4.44 -6.07 9.08
N HIS A 50 5.04 -7.15 9.59
CA HIS A 50 5.75 -8.11 8.74
C HIS A 50 4.81 -8.81 7.74
N GLN A 51 3.62 -9.23 8.19
CA GLN A 51 2.61 -9.84 7.30
C GLN A 51 2.12 -8.85 6.23
N CYS A 52 1.83 -7.59 6.60
CA CYS A 52 1.50 -6.53 5.63
C CYS A 52 2.58 -6.41 4.55
N ARG A 53 3.85 -6.32 4.94
CA ARG A 53 4.96 -6.20 3.98
C ARG A 53 5.06 -7.41 3.05
N GLN A 54 4.84 -8.62 3.56
CA GLN A 54 4.83 -9.85 2.74
C GLN A 54 3.66 -9.84 1.74
N GLU A 55 2.48 -9.41 2.15
CA GLU A 55 1.30 -9.30 1.27
C GLU A 55 1.48 -8.22 0.21
N TRP A 56 2.06 -7.08 0.58
CA TRP A 56 2.41 -6.03 -0.37
C TRP A 56 3.48 -6.50 -1.36
N ALA A 57 4.51 -7.21 -0.91
CA ALA A 57 5.47 -7.85 -1.82
C ALA A 57 4.79 -8.85 -2.76
N ALA A 58 3.80 -9.62 -2.28
CA ALA A 58 3.03 -10.53 -3.12
C ALA A 58 2.20 -9.78 -4.16
N LEU A 59 1.56 -8.66 -3.80
CA LEU A 59 0.88 -7.78 -4.75
C LEU A 59 1.85 -7.30 -5.84
N ALA A 60 3.04 -6.82 -5.45
CA ALA A 60 4.05 -6.33 -6.39
C ALA A 60 4.44 -7.38 -7.45
N ASN A 61 4.48 -8.65 -7.06
CA ASN A 61 4.86 -9.79 -7.92
C ASN A 61 3.70 -10.40 -8.72
N GLN A 62 2.48 -9.87 -8.61
CA GLN A 62 1.39 -10.36 -9.45
C GLN A 62 1.70 -10.09 -10.93
N PRO A 63 1.46 -11.08 -11.83
CA PRO A 63 1.81 -10.96 -13.24
C PRO A 63 0.92 -9.94 -13.99
N SER A 64 -0.29 -9.70 -13.49
CA SER A 64 -1.18 -8.68 -14.05
C SER A 64 -0.73 -7.28 -13.65
N LEU A 65 -0.67 -6.38 -14.63
CA LEU A 65 -0.50 -4.94 -14.40
C LEU A 65 -1.80 -4.24 -13.98
N GLN A 66 -2.94 -4.91 -14.17
CA GLN A 66 -4.25 -4.37 -13.78
C GLN A 66 -4.48 -4.57 -12.28
N PRO A 67 -4.97 -3.54 -11.56
CA PRO A 67 -5.37 -3.68 -10.17
C PRO A 67 -6.47 -4.73 -10.04
N THR A 68 -6.28 -5.66 -9.09
CA THR A 68 -7.34 -6.60 -8.67
C THR A 68 -7.45 -6.54 -7.15
N PHE A 69 -8.67 -6.62 -6.63
CA PHE A 69 -8.87 -6.65 -5.18
C PHE A 69 -8.54 -8.04 -4.62
N GLY A 70 -7.70 -8.06 -3.60
CA GLY A 70 -7.44 -9.22 -2.74
C GLY A 70 -7.87 -8.93 -1.30
N ARG A 71 -7.92 -9.98 -0.47
CA ARG A 71 -8.11 -9.85 0.98
C ARG A 71 -6.77 -10.03 1.68
N SER A 72 -6.48 -9.17 2.65
CA SER A 72 -5.32 -9.29 3.54
C SER A 72 -5.59 -10.26 4.69
N HIS A 73 -4.55 -10.58 5.45
CA HIS A 73 -4.62 -11.32 6.71
C HIS A 73 -5.50 -10.64 7.77
N LEU A 74 -5.71 -9.32 7.66
CA LEU A 74 -6.63 -8.56 8.51
C LEU A 74 -8.09 -8.66 8.04
N GLY A 75 -8.36 -9.35 6.92
CA GLY A 75 -9.67 -9.44 6.29
C GLY A 75 -10.08 -8.19 5.51
N LEU A 76 -9.20 -7.18 5.40
CA LEU A 76 -9.42 -5.95 4.64
C LEU A 76 -9.20 -6.19 3.15
N LEU A 77 -9.98 -5.50 2.32
CA LEU A 77 -9.71 -5.50 0.88
C LEU A 77 -8.53 -4.57 0.58
N HIS A 78 -7.69 -5.00 -0.34
CA HIS A 78 -6.58 -4.19 -0.82
C HIS A 78 -6.27 -4.49 -2.29
N THR A 79 -5.66 -3.51 -2.95
CA THR A 79 -5.18 -3.63 -4.32
C THR A 79 -3.93 -2.76 -4.50
N ARG A 80 -3.36 -2.74 -5.71
CA ARG A 80 -2.18 -1.93 -6.03
C ARG A 80 -2.33 -1.18 -7.35
N GLY A 81 -1.70 -0.01 -7.41
CA GLY A 81 -1.31 0.66 -8.65
C GLY A 81 0.21 0.62 -8.81
N LEU A 82 0.71 0.28 -9.99
CA LEU A 82 2.15 0.26 -10.26
C LEU A 82 2.68 1.67 -10.59
N ILE A 83 3.78 2.07 -9.96
CA ILE A 83 4.46 3.33 -10.24
C ILE A 83 5.65 3.05 -11.16
N ARG A 84 5.58 3.59 -12.38
CA ARG A 84 6.59 3.44 -13.42
C ARG A 84 7.34 4.75 -13.62
N VAL A 85 8.67 4.67 -13.77
CA VAL A 85 9.53 5.77 -14.17
C VAL A 85 10.26 5.36 -15.45
N GLY A 86 9.90 5.97 -16.57
CA GLY A 86 10.37 5.53 -17.89
C GLY A 86 9.88 4.12 -18.21
N SER A 87 10.80 3.19 -18.50
CA SER A 87 10.50 1.78 -18.75
C SER A 87 10.45 0.92 -17.48
N GLU A 88 10.89 1.44 -16.34
CA GLU A 88 11.12 0.64 -15.12
C GLU A 88 9.98 0.80 -14.10
N LEU A 89 9.55 -0.33 -13.53
CA LEU A 89 8.70 -0.31 -12.34
C LEU A 89 9.58 0.00 -11.13
N LYS A 90 9.28 1.09 -10.43
CA LYS A 90 10.10 1.57 -9.30
C LYS A 90 9.45 1.33 -7.94
N ALA A 91 8.12 1.39 -7.90
CA ALA A 91 7.34 1.31 -6.68
C ALA A 91 5.91 0.87 -7.00
N MET A 92 5.10 0.76 -5.97
CA MET A 92 3.66 0.65 -6.12
C MET A 92 2.94 1.48 -5.07
N LEU A 93 1.74 1.93 -5.41
CA LEU A 93 0.77 2.46 -4.46
C LEU A 93 -0.11 1.30 -4.02
N VAL A 94 -0.15 1.00 -2.74
CA VAL A 94 -1.13 0.10 -2.14
C VAL A 94 -2.35 0.93 -1.73
N VAL A 95 -3.52 0.42 -2.07
CA VAL A 95 -4.82 0.98 -1.69
C VAL A 95 -5.54 -0.06 -0.86
N GLY A 96 -6.09 0.31 0.29
CA GLY A 96 -6.87 -0.59 1.13
C GLY A 96 -7.71 0.17 2.15
N GLY A 97 -8.37 -0.55 3.05
CA GLY A 97 -9.26 0.05 4.04
C GLY A 97 -10.52 -0.76 4.23
#